data_AF-B0Z414-F1
#
_entry.id   AF-B0Z414-F1
#
_cell.length_a   1.000
_cell.length_b   1.000
_cell.length_c   1.000
_cell.angle_alpha   90.00
_cell.angle_beta   90.00
_cell.angle_gamma   90.00
#
_symmetry.space_group_name_H-M   'P 1'
#
loop_
_entity.id
_entity.type
_entity.pdbx_description
1 polymer ?
#
loop_
_entity_poly.entity_id
_entity_poly.type
_entity_poly.pdbx_seq_one_letter_code
_entity_poly.pdbx_strand_id
1 'polypeptide(L)'
;WQAYGLQQTRTAEAYDSLIKGSATVIFVAQPSEGQKKRAEEAGVELKYTAFAREAFVFIVDINNPVNSLSEHQVKDIFSGKTSRWNKVGGSDEHIKVWQRPEDSGSQTIMKGLVMQDTPMLPAKKSTVIDLMGGLITEVADYQNTPSSIGY
;
A
#
# COMPACT_ATOMS: atom_id res chain seq x y z
N TRP A 1 19.67 16.81 -28.60
CA TRP A 1 18.58 16.89 -27.62
C TRP A 1 18.41 15.53 -27.00
N GLN A 2 18.76 15.38 -25.72
CA GLN A 2 18.43 14.16 -24.97
C GLN A 2 16.95 14.28 -24.60
N ALA A 3 16.12 13.40 -25.15
CA ALA A 3 14.70 13.39 -24.82
C ALA A 3 14.55 12.88 -23.38
N TYR A 4 14.18 13.76 -22.46
CA TYR A 4 13.74 13.34 -21.13
C TYR A 4 12.36 12.71 -21.28
N GLY A 5 12.26 11.41 -20.97
CA GLY A 5 11.00 10.66 -21.00
C GLY A 5 10.47 10.46 -19.57
N LEU A 6 9.18 10.71 -19.37
CA LEU A 6 8.49 10.30 -18.15
C LEU A 6 8.11 8.83 -18.27
N GLN A 7 8.62 7.99 -17.36
CA GLN A 7 8.26 6.58 -17.29
C GLN A 7 7.22 6.36 -16.19
N GLN A 8 6.17 5.61 -16.51
CA GLN A 8 5.17 5.21 -15.52
C GLN A 8 5.57 3.88 -14.91
N THR A 9 5.88 3.89 -13.62
CA THR A 9 6.24 2.71 -12.83
C THR A 9 5.50 2.75 -11.49
N ARG A 10 5.67 1.74 -10.61
CA ARG A 10 5.20 1.83 -9.22
C ARG A 10 6.31 2.44 -8.35
N THR A 11 5.97 2.71 -7.10
CA THR A 11 6.85 3.36 -6.11
C THR A 11 8.16 2.61 -5.93
N ALA A 12 8.10 1.28 -5.84
CA ALA A 12 9.27 0.43 -5.62
C ALA A 12 10.29 0.54 -6.74
N GLU A 13 9.85 0.42 -8.00
CA GLU A 13 10.75 0.49 -9.16
C GLU A 13 11.27 1.91 -9.39
N ALA A 14 10.49 2.93 -9.01
CA ALA A 14 10.94 4.33 -9.08
C ALA A 14 12.11 4.58 -8.11
N TYR A 15 12.00 4.14 -6.85
CA TYR A 15 13.11 4.22 -5.91
C TYR A 15 14.32 3.41 -6.37
N ASP A 16 14.12 2.19 -6.87
CA ASP A 16 15.22 1.38 -7.39
C ASP A 16 15.91 2.06 -8.59
N SER A 17 15.14 2.72 -9.47
CA SER A 17 15.69 3.48 -10.60
C SER A 17 16.51 4.70 -10.16
N LEU A 18 16.04 5.41 -9.13
CA LEU A 18 16.78 6.53 -8.55
C LEU A 18 18.08 6.05 -7.91
N ILE A 19 18.04 4.98 -7.12
CA ILE A 19 19.21 4.40 -6.43
C ILE A 19 20.23 3.87 -7.44
N LYS A 20 19.79 3.23 -8.52
CA LYS A 20 20.67 2.72 -9.60
C LYS A 20 21.18 3.81 -10.53
N GLY A 21 20.71 5.05 -10.39
CA GLY A 21 21.10 6.18 -11.24
C GLY A 21 20.47 6.17 -12.64
N SER A 22 19.49 5.31 -12.91
CA SER A 22 18.75 5.28 -14.18
C SER A 22 17.62 6.32 -14.23
N ALA A 23 17.24 6.88 -13.09
CA ALA A 23 16.36 8.04 -12.99
C ALA A 23 17.05 9.17 -12.21
N THR A 24 16.84 10.42 -12.63
CA THR A 24 17.37 11.61 -11.94
C THR A 24 16.37 12.18 -10.94
N VAL A 25 15.07 12.08 -11.25
CA VAL A 25 13.96 12.58 -10.44
C VAL A 25 12.83 11.56 -10.49
N ILE A 26 12.15 11.36 -9.36
CA ILE A 26 10.98 10.50 -9.24
C ILE A 26 9.84 11.25 -8.55
N PHE A 27 8.60 10.91 -8.93
CA PHE A 27 7.39 11.47 -8.34
C PHE A 27 6.66 10.35 -7.59
N VAL A 28 6.85 10.32 -6.28
CA VAL A 28 6.47 9.18 -5.43
C VAL A 28 5.99 9.64 -4.06
N ALA A 29 5.25 8.77 -3.37
CA ALA A 29 5.07 8.85 -1.93
C ALA A 29 6.42 8.70 -1.19
N GLN A 30 6.43 8.96 0.11
CA GLN A 30 7.63 8.81 0.95
C GLN A 30 8.22 7.38 0.87
N PRO A 31 9.55 7.24 1.05
CA PRO A 31 10.17 5.93 0.97
C PRO A 31 9.81 5.08 2.18
N SER A 32 9.65 3.78 1.94
CA SER A 32 9.62 2.77 3.01
C SER A 32 10.98 2.70 3.72
N GLU A 33 11.01 2.09 4.90
CA GLU A 33 12.28 1.78 5.58
C GLU A 33 13.20 0.89 4.72
N GLY A 34 12.62 -0.04 3.95
CA GLY A 34 13.37 -0.87 3.01
C GLY A 34 14.05 -0.05 1.91
N GLN A 35 13.35 0.93 1.35
CA GLN A 35 13.89 1.84 0.33
C GLN A 35 14.98 2.77 0.89
N LYS A 36 14.78 3.28 2.11
CA LYS A 36 15.80 4.08 2.82
C LYS A 36 17.09 3.28 3.03
N LYS A 37 16.97 2.04 3.51
CA LYS A 37 18.11 1.14 3.73
C LYS A 37 18.86 0.84 2.43
N ARG A 38 18.14 0.55 1.32
CA ARG A 38 18.77 0.32 0.01
C ARG A 38 19.53 1.55 -0.50
N ALA A 39 18.99 2.74 -0.28
CA ALA A 39 19.68 3.98 -0.66
C ALA A 39 20.94 4.21 0.16
N GLU A 40 20.87 3.98 1.49
CA GLU A 40 22.03 4.06 2.38
C GLU A 40 23.13 3.06 2.00
N GLU A 41 22.76 1.79 1.77
CA GLU A 41 23.69 0.74 1.33
C GLU A 41 24.36 1.05 -0.02
N ALA A 42 23.65 1.77 -0.91
CA ALA A 42 24.18 2.22 -2.18
C ALA A 42 24.96 3.56 -2.10
N GLY A 43 25.04 4.18 -0.92
CA GLY A 43 25.67 5.49 -0.74
C GLY A 43 24.92 6.64 -1.43
N VAL A 44 23.62 6.48 -1.65
CA VAL A 44 22.78 7.47 -2.32
C VAL A 44 22.01 8.29 -1.30
N GLU A 45 22.31 9.59 -1.23
CA GLU A 45 21.55 10.53 -0.41
C GLU A 45 20.22 10.88 -1.08
N LEU A 46 19.10 10.50 -0.45
CA LEU A 46 17.76 10.85 -0.93
C LEU A 46 17.39 12.28 -0.51
N LYS A 47 17.06 13.12 -1.49
CA LYS A 47 16.56 14.48 -1.27
C LYS A 47 15.06 14.54 -1.50
N TYR A 48 14.32 15.06 -0.52
CA TYR A 48 12.87 15.13 -0.54
C TYR A 48 12.39 16.56 -0.83
N THR A 49 11.48 16.72 -1.78
CA THR A 49 10.81 18.00 -2.07
C THR A 49 9.31 17.77 -2.14
N ALA A 50 8.57 18.39 -1.23
CA ALA A 50 7.11 18.32 -1.26
C ALA A 50 6.57 19.14 -2.44
N PHE A 51 5.78 18.50 -3.31
CA PHE A 51 5.21 19.15 -4.49
C PHE A 51 3.69 18.97 -4.63
N ALA A 52 3.11 17.98 -3.93
CA ALA A 52 1.68 17.68 -3.97
C ALA A 52 1.20 17.11 -2.63
N ARG A 53 -0.13 17.13 -2.43
CA ARG A 53 -0.83 16.42 -1.36
C ARG A 53 -1.86 15.50 -2.00
N GLU A 54 -2.01 14.31 -1.46
CA GLU A 54 -2.98 13.31 -1.90
C GLU A 54 -3.88 12.89 -0.74
N ALA A 55 -5.11 12.48 -1.05
CA ALA A 55 -6.00 11.87 -0.09
C ALA A 55 -5.72 10.37 -0.02
N PHE A 56 -5.52 9.85 1.19
CA PHE A 56 -5.47 8.40 1.43
C PHE A 56 -6.87 7.92 1.83
N VAL A 57 -7.47 7.09 0.99
CA VAL A 57 -8.87 6.68 1.13
C VAL A 57 -8.98 5.18 1.37
N PHE A 58 -9.98 4.81 2.16
CA PHE A 58 -10.37 3.42 2.35
C PHE A 58 -11.60 3.12 1.51
N ILE A 59 -11.59 1.96 0.86
CA ILE A 59 -12.67 1.52 -0.02
C ILE A 59 -13.27 0.24 0.58
N VAL A 60 -14.59 0.18 0.60
CA VAL A 60 -15.37 -0.97 1.06
C VAL A 60 -16.25 -1.50 -0.06
N ASP A 61 -16.78 -2.72 0.13
CA ASP A 61 -17.80 -3.27 -0.76
C ASP A 61 -18.98 -2.29 -0.95
N ILE A 62 -19.46 -2.15 -2.19
CA ILE A 62 -20.52 -1.19 -2.55
C ILE A 62 -21.83 -1.38 -1.76
N ASN A 63 -22.12 -2.59 -1.29
CA ASN A 63 -23.32 -2.90 -0.51
C ASN A 63 -23.07 -2.82 1.00
N ASN A 64 -21.87 -2.45 1.44
CA ASN A 64 -21.57 -2.28 2.85
C ASN A 64 -22.30 -1.02 3.37
N PRO A 65 -23.16 -1.13 4.40
CA PRO A 65 -23.94 0.01 4.90
C PRO A 65 -23.09 1.00 5.73
N VAL A 66 -21.83 0.69 6.03
CA VAL A 66 -20.94 1.56 6.80
C VAL A 66 -20.42 2.70 5.92
N ASN A 67 -20.87 3.92 6.18
CA ASN A 67 -20.51 5.12 5.41
C ASN A 67 -19.28 5.87 5.94
N SER A 68 -18.81 5.55 7.14
CA SER A 68 -17.64 6.21 7.74
C SER A 68 -17.00 5.34 8.80
N LEU A 69 -15.67 5.40 8.89
CA LEU A 69 -14.88 4.78 9.95
C LEU A 69 -13.95 5.83 10.54
N SER A 70 -13.80 5.80 11.86
CA SER A 70 -12.72 6.53 12.54
C SER A 70 -11.37 5.87 12.28
N GLU A 71 -10.28 6.63 12.40
CA GLU A 71 -8.92 6.10 12.28
C GLU A 71 -8.66 4.94 13.26
N HIS A 72 -9.17 5.04 14.49
CA HIS A 72 -9.08 3.96 15.48
C HIS A 72 -9.80 2.68 15.03
N GLN A 73 -10.98 2.79 14.42
CA GLN A 73 -11.69 1.63 13.86
C GLN A 73 -10.93 1.02 12.69
N VAL A 74 -10.35 1.83 11.81
CA VAL A 74 -9.49 1.34 10.73
C VAL A 74 -8.29 0.57 11.31
N LYS A 75 -7.58 1.16 12.28
CA LYS A 75 -6.45 0.51 12.97
C LYS A 75 -6.87 -0.82 13.63
N ASP A 76 -8.00 -0.85 14.31
CA ASP A 76 -8.54 -2.08 14.92
C ASP A 76 -8.91 -3.14 13.87
N ILE A 77 -9.44 -2.73 12.72
CA ILE A 77 -9.77 -3.64 11.61
C ILE A 77 -8.49 -4.25 11.01
N PHE A 78 -7.51 -3.41 10.65
CA PHE A 78 -6.30 -3.86 9.97
C PHE A 78 -5.31 -4.58 10.90
N SER A 79 -5.40 -4.40 12.22
CA SER A 79 -4.70 -5.21 13.23
C SER A 79 -5.42 -6.53 13.57
N GLY A 80 -6.69 -6.67 13.18
CA GLY A 80 -7.52 -7.84 13.47
C GLY A 80 -8.21 -7.82 14.83
N LYS A 81 -8.03 -6.76 15.63
CA LYS A 81 -8.77 -6.53 16.88
C LYS A 81 -10.28 -6.43 16.64
N THR A 82 -10.69 -5.86 15.50
CA THR A 82 -12.06 -5.89 15.00
C THR A 82 -12.13 -6.73 13.73
N SER A 83 -12.87 -7.83 13.77
CA SER A 83 -12.96 -8.80 12.66
C SER A 83 -14.36 -8.96 12.06
N ARG A 84 -15.36 -8.21 12.56
CA ARG A 84 -16.75 -8.25 12.08
C ARG A 84 -17.34 -6.84 11.89
N TRP A 85 -18.10 -6.66 10.82
CA TRP A 85 -18.69 -5.38 10.43
C TRP A 85 -19.72 -4.85 11.43
N ASN A 86 -20.48 -5.73 12.09
CA ASN A 86 -21.43 -5.34 13.13
C ASN A 86 -20.82 -4.65 14.35
N LYS A 87 -19.50 -4.74 14.56
CA LYS A 87 -18.80 -3.99 15.62
C LYS A 87 -18.57 -2.51 15.26
N VAL A 88 -18.76 -2.16 13.99
CA VAL A 88 -18.56 -0.79 13.47
C VAL A 88 -19.79 -0.28 12.71
N GLY A 89 -20.96 -0.87 12.97
CA GLY A 89 -22.24 -0.41 12.41
C GLY A 89 -22.68 -1.08 11.11
N GLY A 90 -22.00 -2.15 10.68
CA GLY A 90 -22.37 -2.91 9.48
C GLY A 90 -23.15 -4.19 9.75
N SER A 91 -23.28 -5.03 8.71
CA SER A 91 -23.92 -6.34 8.78
C SER A 91 -23.14 -7.33 9.65
N ASP A 92 -23.78 -8.43 10.08
CA ASP A 92 -23.10 -9.49 10.83
C ASP A 92 -22.21 -10.38 9.94
N GLU A 93 -21.18 -9.79 9.37
CA GLU A 93 -20.25 -10.42 8.44
C GLU A 93 -18.79 -10.25 8.86
N HIS A 94 -17.96 -11.22 8.51
CA HIS A 94 -16.52 -11.14 8.72
C HIS A 94 -15.86 -10.14 7.77
N ILE A 95 -14.95 -9.33 8.31
CA ILE A 95 -14.23 -8.32 7.52
C ILE A 95 -13.12 -8.98 6.72
N LYS A 96 -13.11 -8.76 5.39
CA LYS A 96 -12.04 -9.19 4.49
C LYS A 96 -11.11 -8.02 4.20
N VAL A 97 -9.97 -8.02 4.88
CA VAL A 97 -8.95 -6.99 4.73
C VAL A 97 -8.07 -7.26 3.51
N TRP A 98 -7.89 -6.24 2.67
CA TRP A 98 -6.96 -6.22 1.54
C TRP A 98 -5.90 -5.15 1.78
N GLN A 99 -4.65 -5.51 1.57
CA GLN A 99 -3.48 -4.65 1.79
C GLN A 99 -2.69 -4.51 0.51
N ARG A 100 -1.65 -3.69 0.51
CA ARG A 100 -0.81 -3.47 -0.66
C ARG A 100 0.57 -4.14 -0.48
N PRO A 101 1.30 -4.41 -1.57
CA PRO A 101 2.65 -4.94 -1.47
C PRO A 101 3.54 -4.07 -0.59
N GLU A 102 4.49 -4.71 0.10
CA GLU A 102 5.60 -4.01 0.74
C GLU A 102 6.31 -3.08 -0.26
N ASP A 103 6.88 -1.99 0.25
CA ASP A 103 7.54 -0.92 -0.53
C ASP A 103 6.62 -0.14 -1.51
N SER A 104 5.33 -0.47 -1.60
CA SER A 104 4.36 0.39 -2.31
C SER A 104 4.05 1.66 -1.52
N GLY A 105 3.81 2.78 -2.22
CA GLY A 105 3.54 4.07 -1.57
C GLY A 105 2.35 4.02 -0.60
N SER A 106 1.25 3.40 -1.02
CA SER A 106 0.06 3.20 -0.18
C SER A 106 0.34 2.35 1.06
N GLN A 107 1.18 1.31 0.95
CA GLN A 107 1.59 0.50 2.11
C GLN A 107 2.48 1.29 3.06
N THR A 108 3.41 2.10 2.53
CA THR A 108 4.25 2.98 3.35
C THR A 108 3.41 3.99 4.12
N ILE A 109 2.42 4.60 3.47
CA ILE A 109 1.47 5.53 4.11
C ILE A 109 0.64 4.81 5.17
N MET A 110 0.09 3.64 4.86
CA MET A 110 -0.70 2.86 5.81
C MET A 110 0.10 2.52 7.07
N LYS A 111 1.36 2.10 6.92
CA LYS A 111 2.23 1.79 8.05
C LYS A 111 2.64 3.03 8.84
N GLY A 112 3.09 4.08 8.15
CA GLY A 112 3.67 5.27 8.80
C GLY A 112 2.65 6.20 9.43
N LEU A 113 1.49 6.39 8.78
CA LEU A 113 0.49 7.36 9.25
C LEU A 113 -0.63 6.68 10.04
N VAL A 114 -1.16 5.57 9.54
CA VAL A 114 -2.36 4.94 10.12
C VAL A 114 -1.97 3.97 11.22
N MET A 115 -1.17 2.95 10.92
CA MET A 115 -0.88 1.86 11.87
C MET A 115 0.18 2.23 12.90
N GLN A 116 1.21 2.99 12.50
CA GLN A 116 2.35 3.35 13.34
C GLN A 116 2.96 2.09 13.98
N ASP A 117 3.05 2.04 15.30
CA ASP A 117 3.60 0.89 16.04
C ASP A 117 2.64 -0.30 16.15
N THR A 118 1.41 -0.19 15.61
CA THR A 118 0.41 -1.25 15.71
C THR A 118 0.64 -2.31 14.64
N PRO A 119 0.86 -3.59 15.01
CA PRO A 119 1.02 -4.66 14.04
C PRO A 119 -0.23 -4.84 13.16
N MET A 120 0.00 -5.06 11.87
CA MET A 120 -1.05 -5.39 10.91
C MET A 120 -1.24 -6.91 10.79
N LEU A 121 -2.43 -7.33 10.39
CA LEU A 121 -2.68 -8.67 9.87
C LEU A 121 -1.72 -8.95 8.70
N PRO A 122 -1.35 -10.22 8.45
CA PRO A 122 -0.60 -10.57 7.25
C PRO A 122 -1.40 -10.21 6.00
N ALA A 123 -0.73 -9.62 5.00
CA ALA A 123 -1.35 -9.31 3.72
C ALA A 123 -1.87 -10.59 3.06
N LYS A 124 -3.09 -10.54 2.51
CA LYS A 124 -3.62 -11.64 1.69
C LYS A 124 -2.75 -11.79 0.46
N LYS A 125 -2.36 -13.03 0.17
CA LYS A 125 -1.54 -13.37 -0.97
C LYS A 125 -2.40 -14.09 -2.01
N SER A 126 -2.24 -13.75 -3.28
CA SER A 126 -2.79 -14.48 -4.41
C SER A 126 -1.67 -15.05 -5.25
N THR A 127 -1.88 -16.24 -5.78
CA THR A 127 -0.95 -16.84 -6.73
C THR A 127 -1.33 -16.40 -8.14
N VAL A 128 -0.45 -15.64 -8.80
CA VAL A 128 -0.57 -15.28 -10.22
C VAL A 128 0.34 -16.19 -11.04
N ILE A 129 -0.11 -16.55 -12.24
CA ILE A 129 0.70 -17.35 -13.18
C ILE A 129 1.57 -16.37 -13.97
N ASP A 130 2.88 -16.52 -13.85
CA ASP A 130 3.87 -15.77 -14.63
C ASP A 130 3.79 -16.12 -16.12
N LEU A 131 4.30 -15.24 -16.99
CA LEU A 131 4.35 -15.45 -18.44
C LEU A 131 5.11 -16.72 -18.84
N MET A 132 5.96 -17.27 -17.96
CA MET A 132 6.69 -18.52 -18.15
C MET A 132 6.08 -19.74 -17.42
N GLY A 133 4.86 -19.61 -16.87
CA GLY A 133 4.15 -20.71 -16.19
C GLY A 133 4.56 -20.96 -14.74
N GLY A 134 5.35 -20.05 -14.14
CA GLY A 134 5.69 -20.06 -12.72
C GLY A 134 4.55 -19.51 -11.85
N LEU A 135 4.37 -20.04 -10.64
CA LEU A 135 3.44 -19.50 -9.66
C LEU A 135 4.14 -18.38 -8.87
N ILE A 136 3.77 -17.12 -9.09
CA ILE A 136 4.25 -15.98 -8.30
C ILE A 136 3.21 -15.67 -7.24
N THR A 137 3.64 -15.54 -5.99
CA THR A 137 2.76 -15.15 -4.89
C THR A 137 2.86 -13.64 -4.69
N GLU A 138 1.83 -12.91 -5.12
CA GLU A 138 1.76 -11.45 -4.95
C GLU A 138 0.73 -11.08 -3.88
N VAL A 139 0.83 -9.86 -3.34
CA VAL A 139 -0.27 -9.33 -2.52
C VAL A 139 -1.46 -9.15 -3.45
N ALA A 140 -2.58 -9.72 -3.05
CA ALA A 140 -3.75 -9.76 -3.89
C ALA A 140 -4.35 -8.35 -4.05
N ASP A 141 -4.62 -7.94 -5.29
CA ASP A 141 -5.29 -6.68 -5.58
C ASP A 141 -6.66 -6.64 -4.88
N TYR A 142 -7.08 -5.45 -4.44
CA TYR A 142 -8.40 -5.28 -3.84
C TYR A 142 -9.49 -5.80 -4.78
N GLN A 143 -10.32 -6.71 -4.26
CA GLN A 143 -11.51 -7.18 -4.94
C GLN A 143 -12.74 -6.61 -4.22
N ASN A 144 -13.60 -5.93 -5.00
CA ASN A 144 -14.92 -5.49 -4.56
C ASN A 144 -15.81 -6.73 -4.34
N THR A 145 -15.58 -7.37 -3.21
CA THR A 145 -16.20 -8.62 -2.80
C THR A 145 -16.96 -8.36 -1.51
N PRO A 146 -18.07 -9.07 -1.25
CA PRO A 146 -18.85 -8.85 -0.04
C PRO A 146 -17.96 -8.86 1.21
N SER A 147 -18.21 -7.86 2.06
CA SER A 147 -17.51 -7.64 3.33
C SER A 147 -16.04 -7.18 3.22
N SER A 148 -15.57 -6.74 2.04
CA SER A 148 -14.18 -6.29 1.86
C SER A 148 -13.91 -4.85 2.31
N ILE A 149 -12.67 -4.60 2.72
CA ILE A 149 -12.08 -3.27 2.91
C ILE A 149 -10.63 -3.27 2.42
N GLY A 150 -10.22 -2.20 1.76
CA GLY A 150 -8.84 -2.00 1.27
C GLY A 150 -8.50 -0.52 1.06
N TYR A 151 -7.33 -0.27 0.48
CA TYR A 151 -6.78 1.05 0.14
C TYR A 151 -5.77 0.97 -1.02
#